data_AF-A0A928HJK9-F1
#
_entry.id   AF-A0A928HJK9-F1
#
_cell.length_a   1.000
_cell.length_b   1.000
_cell.length_c   1.000
_cell.angle_alpha   90.00
_cell.angle_beta   90.00
_cell.angle_gamma   90.00
#
_symmetry.space_group_name_H-M   'P 1'
#
loop_
_entity.id
_entity.type
_entity.pdbx_description
1 polymer ?
#
loop_
_entity_poly.entity_id
_entity_poly.type
_entity_poly.pdbx_seq_one_letter_code
_entity_poly.pdbx_strand_id
1 'polypeptide(L)'
;MRISFLSNLLIGGLALSTLCGSSFTSTLQAQNSVSLTEELSPDQKFLKELLDLGFFRLAELHCRNRLASETLSPAIQAELTLELIRVLQEKALCVPAPQKKELDLQTQNLYDDFRKSNMDCPWLLIVDFQYAVGIFAQAKRAEMEARFAFDAEKSMEEARELAREAIRRFLEVDTNREKAVLALAQEGNILAKPSKKSGKKLGKKPELFSSRFSEEGLSLYELESLKNQLQFQLLLAYQLQAMTYPEDSLDRMTSLKEAQSRAGNLTIIPSGSELYWKARLEEIRCLRLQKNFEDTGKRLDFLADQIENTNVLIPEELRLEMIAEQIRLHLAEKDLEKALQIIKSEFHVNLLGKNGELDCAILELWLAQWDEAMKKNANGEKNEEEVRKFQEGTIEILNAIRAKSSPWWIRKAEIL
;
A
#
# COMPACT_ATOMS: atom_id res chain seq x y z
N MET A 1 20.83 -7.53 27.33
CA MET A 1 20.81 -6.55 28.43
C MET A 1 19.82 -5.48 28.02
N ARG A 2 18.67 -5.41 28.72
CA ARG A 2 17.48 -4.63 28.32
C ARG A 2 17.77 -3.14 28.46
N ILE A 3 17.64 -2.36 27.39
CA ILE A 3 17.65 -0.90 27.46
C ILE A 3 16.23 -0.47 27.84
N SER A 4 16.00 -0.41 29.15
CA SER A 4 14.85 0.22 29.79
C SER A 4 15.26 1.64 30.20
N PHE A 5 15.37 2.55 29.24
CA PHE A 5 15.54 3.98 29.50
C PHE A 5 14.91 4.71 28.32
N LEU A 6 13.62 5.07 28.43
CA LEU A 6 12.96 6.22 27.77
C LEU A 6 11.45 6.29 28.10
N SER A 7 11.03 5.89 29.32
CA SER A 7 9.61 5.86 29.71
C SER A 7 9.10 7.14 30.39
N ASN A 8 9.90 8.21 30.46
CA ASN A 8 9.52 9.42 31.19
C ASN A 8 9.97 10.69 30.45
N LEU A 9 9.29 11.05 29.36
CA LEU A 9 9.14 12.45 28.95
C LEU A 9 8.00 12.55 27.92
N LEU A 10 7.11 13.53 28.11
CA LEU A 10 5.97 13.94 27.26
C LEU A 10 4.60 13.29 27.54
N ILE A 11 4.06 13.57 28.74
CA ILE A 11 2.64 13.89 28.88
C ILE A 11 2.55 15.42 28.79
N GLY A 12 2.10 15.92 27.64
CA GLY A 12 1.92 17.35 27.38
C GLY A 12 1.01 17.52 26.17
N GLY A 13 -0.28 17.39 26.40
CA GLY A 13 -1.29 17.62 25.38
C GLY A 13 -1.31 19.09 24.97
N LEU A 14 -1.12 19.33 23.67
CA LEU A 14 -1.59 20.52 22.99
C LEU A 14 -2.13 20.09 21.63
N ALA A 15 -3.44 20.22 21.49
CA ALA A 15 -4.13 20.11 20.21
C ALA A 15 -3.70 21.29 19.33
N LEU A 16 -2.90 20.99 18.32
CA LEU A 16 -2.63 21.90 17.21
C LEU A 16 -3.07 21.20 15.93
N SER A 17 -4.27 21.59 15.48
CA SER A 17 -4.78 21.33 14.15
C SER A 17 -3.96 22.13 13.14
N THR A 18 -2.88 21.55 12.64
CA THR A 18 -2.16 22.05 11.47
C THR A 18 -2.54 21.23 10.25
N LEU A 19 -3.03 21.94 9.24
CA LEU A 19 -3.30 21.47 7.88
C LEU A 19 -2.00 20.89 7.28
N CYS A 20 -1.89 19.57 7.24
CA CYS A 20 -0.88 18.85 6.45
C CYS A 20 -1.60 18.22 5.25
N GLY A 21 -1.35 18.79 4.08
CA GLY A 21 -1.71 18.19 2.80
C GLY A 21 -0.64 17.21 2.32
N SER A 22 -1.08 16.28 1.48
CA SER A 22 -0.35 15.35 0.62
C SER A 22 0.10 13.97 1.19
N SER A 23 -0.62 12.95 0.68
CA SER A 23 -0.08 11.69 0.14
C SER A 23 0.25 10.53 1.09
N PHE A 24 -0.73 10.07 1.88
CA PHE A 24 -0.92 8.60 2.06
C PHE A 24 -1.48 7.96 0.78
N THR A 25 -2.07 8.83 -0.02
CA THR A 25 -3.09 8.47 -0.97
C THR A 25 -2.45 7.91 -2.24
N SER A 26 -1.22 8.26 -2.65
CA SER A 26 -0.60 7.63 -3.84
C SER A 26 -0.19 6.16 -3.66
N THR A 27 0.35 5.70 -2.52
CA THR A 27 0.87 4.32 -2.43
C THR A 27 -0.23 3.27 -2.24
N LEU A 28 -1.31 3.58 -1.51
CA LEU A 28 -2.49 2.72 -1.42
C LEU A 28 -3.59 3.08 -2.46
N GLN A 29 -3.73 4.31 -2.96
CA GLN A 29 -4.65 4.58 -4.10
C GLN A 29 -4.11 4.13 -5.44
N ALA A 30 -2.84 4.38 -5.76
CA ALA A 30 -2.29 3.98 -7.06
C ALA A 30 -2.10 2.46 -7.15
N GLN A 31 -2.26 1.74 -6.04
CA GLN A 31 -2.24 0.27 -5.99
C GLN A 31 -3.64 -0.36 -5.90
N ASN A 32 -4.72 0.40 -5.63
CA ASN A 32 -6.05 -0.18 -5.36
C ASN A 32 -7.17 0.34 -6.27
N SER A 33 -6.95 1.41 -7.05
CA SER A 33 -7.89 1.70 -8.12
C SER A 33 -7.72 0.66 -9.21
N VAL A 34 -8.58 -0.35 -9.24
CA VAL A 34 -8.85 -1.12 -10.46
C VAL A 34 -9.11 -0.06 -11.54
N SER A 35 -8.14 0.24 -12.42
CA SER A 35 -8.26 1.32 -13.39
C SER A 35 -9.10 0.81 -14.57
N LEU A 36 -10.42 0.83 -14.40
CA LEU A 36 -11.38 0.47 -15.44
C LEU A 36 -11.75 1.65 -16.35
N THR A 37 -11.35 2.87 -15.99
CA THR A 37 -11.39 4.11 -16.81
C THR A 37 -10.55 5.18 -16.10
N GLU A 38 -9.75 5.97 -16.83
CA GLU A 38 -8.78 6.94 -16.28
C GLU A 38 -9.41 8.21 -15.67
N GLU A 39 -10.70 8.48 -15.90
CA GLU A 39 -11.36 9.65 -15.30
C GLU A 39 -12.16 9.28 -14.06
N LEU A 40 -11.69 9.75 -12.90
CA LEU A 40 -12.47 9.73 -11.66
C LEU A 40 -13.77 10.52 -11.84
N SER A 41 -14.87 9.97 -11.35
CA SER A 41 -16.15 10.69 -11.30
C SER A 41 -16.01 11.96 -10.43
N PRO A 42 -16.85 13.00 -10.63
CA PRO A 42 -16.82 14.19 -9.78
C PRO A 42 -16.95 13.85 -8.28
N ASP A 43 -17.78 12.86 -7.95
CA ASP A 43 -17.97 12.39 -6.58
C ASP A 43 -16.70 11.71 -6.04
N GLN A 44 -16.00 10.92 -6.85
CA GLN A 44 -14.73 10.30 -6.46
C GLN A 44 -13.62 11.33 -6.27
N LYS A 45 -13.56 12.37 -7.12
CA LYS A 45 -12.62 13.49 -6.95
C LYS A 45 -12.90 14.20 -5.63
N PHE A 46 -14.18 14.51 -5.37
CA PHE A 46 -14.60 15.12 -4.11
C PHE A 46 -14.24 14.25 -2.90
N LEU A 47 -14.57 12.96 -2.91
CA LEU A 47 -14.22 12.04 -1.82
C LEU A 47 -12.71 11.89 -1.66
N LYS A 48 -11.96 11.82 -2.76
CA LYS A 48 -10.50 11.80 -2.74
C LYS A 48 -9.94 13.05 -2.06
N GLU A 49 -10.40 14.24 -2.44
CA GLU A 49 -9.98 15.50 -1.83
C GLU A 49 -10.32 15.54 -0.33
N LEU A 50 -11.50 15.06 0.07
CA LEU A 50 -11.85 14.96 1.49
C LEU A 50 -10.92 14.03 2.26
N LEU A 51 -10.58 12.87 1.68
CA LEU A 51 -9.65 11.91 2.28
C LEU A 51 -8.23 12.49 2.36
N ASP A 52 -7.77 13.16 1.30
CA ASP A 52 -6.47 13.83 1.25
C ASP A 52 -6.33 14.92 2.31
N LEU A 53 -7.44 15.57 2.67
CA LEU A 53 -7.51 16.59 3.73
C LEU A 53 -7.86 16.03 5.12
N GLY A 54 -8.05 14.71 5.25
CA GLY A 54 -8.40 14.07 6.52
C GLY A 54 -9.83 14.32 7.01
N PHE A 55 -10.74 14.79 6.15
CA PHE A 55 -12.14 15.04 6.46
C PHE A 55 -13.00 13.77 6.44
N PHE A 56 -12.56 12.73 7.16
CA PHE A 56 -13.19 11.40 7.19
C PHE A 56 -14.66 11.43 7.58
N ARG A 57 -15.04 12.27 8.55
CA ARG A 57 -16.43 12.38 9.00
C ARG A 57 -17.35 12.90 7.91
N LEU A 58 -16.88 13.84 7.09
CA LEU A 58 -17.67 14.41 6.00
C LEU A 58 -17.80 13.41 4.83
N ALA A 59 -16.70 12.73 4.50
CA ALA A 59 -16.71 11.67 3.48
C ALA A 59 -17.65 10.53 3.88
N GLU A 60 -17.58 10.09 5.15
CA GLU A 60 -18.47 9.05 5.69
C GLU A 60 -19.95 9.47 5.62
N LEU A 61 -20.26 10.70 6.06
CA LEU A 61 -21.62 11.24 6.02
C LEU A 61 -22.14 11.33 4.59
N HIS A 62 -21.30 11.75 3.64
CA HIS A 62 -21.66 11.80 2.21
C HIS A 62 -22.06 10.41 1.71
N CYS A 63 -21.24 9.39 1.91
CA CYS A 63 -21.54 8.03 1.45
C CYS A 63 -22.81 7.47 2.11
N ARG A 64 -22.95 7.61 3.44
CA ARG A 64 -24.12 7.10 4.18
C ARG A 64 -25.42 7.77 3.77
N ASN A 65 -25.44 9.10 3.63
CA ASN A 65 -26.63 9.83 3.21
C ASN A 65 -27.09 9.41 1.81
N ARG A 66 -26.15 9.12 0.92
CA ARG A 66 -26.47 8.65 -0.43
C ARG A 66 -26.97 7.21 -0.42
N LEU A 67 -26.31 6.32 0.32
CA LEU A 67 -26.76 4.94 0.49
C LEU A 67 -28.16 4.81 1.10
N ALA A 68 -28.59 5.81 1.89
CA ALA A 68 -29.94 5.86 2.45
C ALA A 68 -31.04 6.25 1.44
N SER A 69 -30.69 6.63 0.20
CA SER A 69 -31.68 6.95 -0.82
C SER A 69 -32.31 5.69 -1.42
N GLU A 70 -33.64 5.68 -1.56
CA GLU A 70 -34.43 4.49 -1.91
C GLU A 70 -34.30 4.06 -3.39
N THR A 71 -33.67 4.86 -4.25
CA THR A 71 -33.67 4.65 -5.71
C THR A 71 -32.26 4.57 -6.30
N LEU A 72 -31.35 3.84 -5.64
CA LEU A 72 -30.01 3.60 -6.18
C LEU A 72 -30.00 2.39 -7.12
N SER A 73 -29.28 2.52 -8.24
CA SER A 73 -28.95 1.34 -9.05
C SER A 73 -27.93 0.47 -8.30
N PRO A 74 -27.88 -0.85 -8.57
CA PRO A 74 -26.90 -1.75 -7.93
C PRO A 74 -25.45 -1.30 -8.14
N ALA A 75 -25.16 -0.71 -9.30
CA ALA A 75 -23.86 -0.14 -9.63
C ALA A 75 -23.48 1.01 -8.69
N ILE A 76 -24.37 2.00 -8.50
CA ILE A 76 -24.11 3.14 -7.61
C ILE A 76 -24.02 2.68 -6.15
N GLN A 77 -24.86 1.73 -5.74
CA GLN A 77 -24.81 1.15 -4.40
C GLN A 77 -23.46 0.47 -4.14
N ALA A 78 -22.94 -0.29 -5.11
CA ALA A 78 -21.61 -0.91 -5.02
C ALA A 78 -20.51 0.15 -4.93
N GLU A 79 -20.55 1.19 -5.79
CA GLU A 79 -19.57 2.28 -5.78
C GLU A 79 -19.54 3.02 -4.44
N LEU A 80 -20.69 3.40 -3.90
CA LEU A 80 -20.76 4.07 -2.59
C LEU A 80 -20.33 3.17 -1.43
N THR A 81 -20.61 1.86 -1.53
CA THR A 81 -20.17 0.88 -0.52
C THR A 81 -18.66 0.74 -0.54
N LEU A 82 -18.04 0.66 -1.74
CA LEU A 82 -16.59 0.66 -1.91
C LEU A 82 -15.93 1.88 -1.29
N GLU A 83 -16.44 3.07 -1.61
CA GLU A 83 -15.90 4.31 -1.07
C GLU A 83 -16.10 4.40 0.45
N LEU A 84 -17.23 3.95 0.99
CA LEU A 84 -17.45 3.95 2.43
C LEU A 84 -16.51 2.98 3.16
N ILE A 85 -16.33 1.77 2.62
CA ILE A 85 -15.33 0.79 3.11
C ILE A 85 -13.95 1.45 3.15
N ARG A 86 -13.57 2.14 2.07
CA ARG A 86 -12.30 2.85 1.98
C ARG A 86 -12.17 3.98 3.00
N VAL A 87 -13.20 4.81 3.17
CA VAL A 87 -13.22 5.89 4.17
C VAL A 87 -13.02 5.34 5.58
N LEU A 88 -13.69 4.24 5.93
CA LEU A 88 -13.56 3.61 7.26
C LEU A 88 -12.16 3.06 7.49
N GLN A 89 -11.55 2.43 6.47
CA GLN A 89 -10.18 1.91 6.53
C GLN A 89 -9.15 3.03 6.71
N GLU A 90 -9.28 4.10 5.94
CA GLU A 90 -8.40 5.29 6.03
C GLU A 90 -8.52 5.96 7.40
N LYS A 91 -9.76 6.14 7.88
CA LYS A 91 -10.03 6.67 9.23
C LYS A 91 -9.41 5.78 10.31
N ALA A 92 -9.42 4.46 10.14
CA ALA A 92 -8.83 3.52 11.10
C ALA A 92 -7.30 3.66 11.24
N LEU A 93 -6.61 4.24 10.25
CA LEU A 93 -5.18 4.54 10.35
C LEU A 93 -4.88 5.72 11.26
N CYS A 94 -5.86 6.61 11.46
CA CYS A 94 -5.68 7.88 12.15
C CYS A 94 -6.21 7.90 13.60
N VAL A 95 -6.81 6.80 14.07
CA VAL A 95 -7.42 6.72 15.41
C VAL A 95 -6.68 5.78 16.37
N PRO A 96 -6.84 5.89 17.70
CA PRO A 96 -6.27 4.97 18.68
C PRO A 96 -6.85 3.55 18.60
N ALA A 97 -6.10 2.55 19.11
CA ALA A 97 -6.41 1.12 18.99
C ALA A 97 -7.86 0.68 19.34
N PRO A 98 -8.50 1.18 20.42
CA PRO A 98 -9.89 0.80 20.71
C PRO A 98 -10.88 1.23 19.63
N GLN A 99 -10.66 2.41 19.04
CA GLN A 99 -11.51 2.94 17.97
C GLN A 99 -11.23 2.25 16.63
N LYS A 100 -10.00 1.74 16.41
CA LYS A 100 -9.66 0.97 15.21
C LYS A 100 -10.54 -0.27 15.09
N LYS A 101 -10.62 -1.08 16.16
CA LYS A 101 -11.43 -2.32 16.17
C LYS A 101 -12.90 -2.05 15.88
N GLU A 102 -13.43 -0.94 16.37
CA GLU A 102 -14.80 -0.51 16.08
C GLU A 102 -14.98 -0.16 14.58
N LEU A 103 -14.05 0.60 13.98
CA LEU A 103 -14.09 0.91 12.55
C LEU A 103 -13.90 -0.33 11.66
N ASP A 104 -13.04 -1.26 12.07
CA ASP A 104 -12.84 -2.54 11.39
C ASP A 104 -14.12 -3.38 11.43
N LEU A 105 -14.81 -3.44 12.57
CA LEU A 105 -16.11 -4.10 12.72
C LEU A 105 -17.21 -3.42 11.89
N GLN A 106 -17.25 -2.08 11.86
CA GLN A 106 -18.19 -1.34 10.99
C GLN A 106 -17.95 -1.63 9.51
N THR A 107 -16.70 -1.75 9.09
CA THR A 107 -16.33 -2.12 7.72
C THR A 107 -16.80 -3.53 7.39
N GLN A 108 -16.60 -4.49 8.31
CA GLN A 108 -17.08 -5.86 8.15
C GLN A 108 -18.61 -5.93 8.06
N ASN A 109 -19.34 -5.27 8.97
CA ASN A 109 -20.79 -5.28 8.97
C ASN A 109 -21.35 -4.67 7.68
N LEU A 110 -20.79 -3.55 7.22
CA LEU A 110 -21.17 -2.93 5.95
C LEU A 110 -20.98 -3.88 4.77
N TYR A 111 -19.84 -4.57 4.72
CA TYR A 111 -19.55 -5.57 3.69
C TYR A 111 -20.52 -6.76 3.74
N ASP A 112 -20.74 -7.33 4.93
CA ASP A 112 -21.62 -8.48 5.12
C ASP A 112 -23.08 -8.14 4.75
N ASP A 113 -23.55 -6.95 5.12
CA ASP A 113 -24.90 -6.46 4.78
C ASP A 113 -25.04 -6.26 3.27
N PHE A 114 -24.03 -5.68 2.61
CA PHE A 114 -24.01 -5.53 1.16
C PHE A 114 -24.03 -6.89 0.46
N ARG A 115 -23.15 -7.82 0.85
CA ARG A 115 -23.03 -9.15 0.24
C ARG A 115 -24.31 -9.97 0.40
N LYS A 116 -24.98 -9.91 1.56
CA LYS A 116 -26.27 -10.59 1.79
C LYS A 116 -27.40 -10.01 0.94
N SER A 117 -27.42 -8.68 0.79
CA SER A 117 -28.51 -7.99 0.09
C SER A 117 -28.34 -7.99 -1.43
N ASN A 118 -27.11 -8.23 -1.93
CA ASN A 118 -26.73 -8.06 -3.33
C ASN A 118 -25.98 -9.29 -3.89
N MET A 119 -26.43 -10.51 -3.57
CA MET A 119 -25.74 -11.74 -3.99
C MET A 119 -25.60 -11.87 -5.52
N ASP A 120 -26.59 -11.38 -6.27
CA ASP A 120 -26.62 -11.42 -7.74
C ASP A 120 -26.05 -10.15 -8.39
N CYS A 121 -25.47 -9.23 -7.60
CA CYS A 121 -24.94 -7.99 -8.14
C CYS A 121 -23.66 -8.25 -8.94
N PRO A 122 -23.57 -7.82 -10.21
CA PRO A 122 -22.37 -8.00 -11.04
C PRO A 122 -21.10 -7.36 -10.44
N TRP A 123 -21.26 -6.36 -9.59
CA TRP A 123 -20.18 -5.59 -8.97
C TRP A 123 -19.72 -6.16 -7.63
N LEU A 124 -20.36 -7.21 -7.12
CA LEU A 124 -19.99 -7.86 -5.87
C LEU A 124 -18.51 -8.28 -5.87
N LEU A 125 -17.99 -8.74 -7.01
CA LEU A 125 -16.59 -9.12 -7.16
C LEU A 125 -15.60 -7.98 -6.84
N ILE A 126 -15.94 -6.73 -7.23
CA ILE A 126 -15.11 -5.56 -6.94
C ILE A 126 -15.23 -5.18 -5.45
N VAL A 127 -16.41 -5.32 -4.87
CA VAL A 127 -16.63 -5.10 -3.43
C VAL A 127 -15.85 -6.11 -2.59
N ASP A 128 -15.87 -7.40 -2.97
CA ASP A 128 -15.07 -8.45 -2.35
C ASP A 128 -13.57 -8.15 -2.43
N PHE A 129 -13.10 -7.70 -3.60
CA PHE A 129 -11.71 -7.30 -3.80
C PHE A 129 -11.30 -6.15 -2.85
N GLN A 130 -12.08 -5.07 -2.80
CA GLN A 130 -11.78 -3.92 -1.94
C GLN A 130 -11.86 -4.25 -0.45
N TYR A 131 -12.77 -5.15 -0.07
CA TYR A 131 -12.83 -5.63 1.31
C TYR A 131 -11.57 -6.43 1.67
N ALA A 132 -11.09 -7.29 0.77
CA ALA A 132 -9.83 -8.02 0.94
C ALA A 132 -8.60 -7.09 1.07
N VAL A 133 -8.55 -6.03 0.26
CA VAL A 133 -7.56 -4.93 0.39
C VAL A 133 -7.61 -4.29 1.79
N GLY A 134 -8.81 -4.13 2.34
CA GLY A 134 -9.02 -3.67 3.71
C GLY A 134 -8.35 -4.52 4.77
N ILE A 135 -8.60 -5.83 4.71
CA ILE A 135 -8.01 -6.80 5.62
C ILE A 135 -6.48 -6.79 5.47
N PHE A 136 -5.98 -6.69 4.24
CA PHE A 136 -4.54 -6.55 4.00
C PHE A 136 -3.97 -5.29 4.65
N ALA A 137 -4.65 -4.14 4.55
CA ALA A 137 -4.22 -2.91 5.22
C ALA A 137 -4.22 -3.05 6.75
N GLN A 138 -5.21 -3.75 7.33
CA GLN A 138 -5.23 -4.09 8.75
C GLN A 138 -4.05 -4.97 9.15
N ALA A 139 -3.73 -5.99 8.34
CA ALA A 139 -2.58 -6.86 8.55
C ALA A 139 -1.27 -6.08 8.53
N LYS A 140 -1.08 -5.18 7.56
CA LYS A 140 0.14 -4.36 7.43
C LYS A 140 0.35 -3.45 8.64
N ARG A 141 -0.74 -2.88 9.16
CA ARG A 141 -0.72 -2.10 10.40
C ARG A 141 -0.40 -2.96 11.61
N ALA A 142 -1.04 -4.12 11.74
CA ALA A 142 -0.82 -5.04 12.85
C ALA A 142 0.64 -5.53 12.89
N GLU A 143 1.23 -5.87 11.75
CA GLU A 143 2.63 -6.28 11.64
C GLU A 143 3.58 -5.18 12.11
N MET A 144 3.36 -3.94 11.66
CA MET A 144 4.16 -2.80 12.07
C MET A 144 4.07 -2.55 13.58
N GLU A 145 2.87 -2.60 14.16
CA GLU A 145 2.64 -2.40 15.59
C GLU A 145 3.22 -3.55 16.44
N ALA A 146 3.19 -4.78 15.92
CA ALA A 146 3.67 -5.97 16.60
C ALA A 146 5.18 -5.95 16.88
N ARG A 147 5.97 -5.33 16.00
CA ARG A 147 7.44 -5.24 16.14
C ARG A 147 7.89 -4.58 17.45
N PHE A 148 7.03 -3.76 18.05
CA PHE A 148 7.34 -2.96 19.25
C PHE A 148 6.35 -3.20 20.38
N ALA A 149 5.48 -4.19 20.23
CA ALA A 149 4.57 -4.60 21.27
C ALA A 149 5.35 -5.24 22.44
N PHE A 150 4.82 -5.08 23.65
CA PHE A 150 5.37 -5.76 24.83
C PHE A 150 5.39 -7.29 24.68
N ASP A 151 4.37 -7.82 23.99
CA ASP A 151 4.24 -9.24 23.63
C ASP A 151 4.28 -9.36 22.10
N ALA A 152 5.49 -9.17 21.54
CA ALA A 152 5.72 -9.14 20.09
C ALA A 152 5.29 -10.44 19.40
N GLU A 153 5.46 -11.59 20.05
CA GLU A 153 5.09 -12.89 19.47
C GLU A 153 3.57 -13.00 19.29
N LYS A 154 2.80 -12.68 20.33
CA LYS A 154 1.34 -12.67 20.25
C LYS A 154 0.83 -11.66 19.22
N SER A 155 1.40 -10.45 19.22
CA SER A 155 0.99 -9.43 18.24
C SER A 155 1.37 -9.80 16.81
N MET A 156 2.48 -10.50 16.59
CA MET A 156 2.86 -11.03 15.28
C MET A 156 1.92 -12.14 14.82
N GLU A 157 1.42 -12.98 15.72
CA GLU A 157 0.38 -13.96 15.38
C GLU A 157 -0.91 -13.28 14.89
N GLU A 158 -1.36 -12.21 15.56
CA GLU A 158 -2.53 -11.45 15.13
C GLU A 158 -2.33 -10.87 13.72
N ALA A 159 -1.15 -10.30 13.43
CA ALA A 159 -0.80 -9.82 12.11
C ALA A 159 -0.78 -10.93 11.05
N ARG A 160 -0.26 -12.11 11.42
CA ARG A 160 -0.18 -13.29 10.54
C ARG A 160 -1.56 -13.83 10.18
N GLU A 161 -2.47 -13.91 11.13
CA GLU A 161 -3.85 -14.35 10.90
C GLU A 161 -4.58 -13.40 9.97
N LEU A 162 -4.41 -12.07 10.15
CA LEU A 162 -4.96 -11.09 9.22
C LEU A 162 -4.35 -11.22 7.82
N ALA A 163 -3.04 -11.45 7.70
CA ALA A 163 -2.40 -11.66 6.41
C ALA A 163 -2.91 -12.94 5.71
N ARG A 164 -3.08 -14.05 6.44
CA ARG A 164 -3.67 -15.30 5.95
C ARG A 164 -5.11 -15.09 5.46
N GLU A 165 -5.91 -14.36 6.23
CA GLU A 165 -7.28 -14.03 5.85
C GLU A 165 -7.33 -13.17 4.57
N ALA A 166 -6.47 -12.16 4.45
CA ALA A 166 -6.36 -11.35 3.24
C ALA A 166 -6.01 -12.22 2.01
N ILE A 167 -5.00 -13.09 2.12
CA ILE A 167 -4.63 -14.05 1.06
C ILE A 167 -5.82 -14.93 0.69
N ARG A 168 -6.51 -15.51 1.67
CA ARG A 168 -7.69 -16.36 1.45
C ARG A 168 -8.77 -15.61 0.68
N ARG A 169 -9.05 -14.35 1.04
CA ARG A 169 -10.03 -13.51 0.36
C ARG A 169 -9.62 -13.16 -1.07
N PHE A 170 -8.37 -12.81 -1.31
CA PHE A 170 -7.89 -12.56 -2.68
C PHE A 170 -8.01 -13.82 -3.56
N LEU A 171 -7.71 -15.00 -3.03
CA LEU A 171 -7.90 -16.26 -3.77
C LEU A 171 -9.37 -16.60 -4.01
N GLU A 172 -10.27 -16.29 -3.07
CA GLU A 172 -11.73 -16.41 -3.25
C GLU A 172 -12.21 -15.51 -4.39
N VAL A 173 -11.74 -14.25 -4.43
CA VAL A 173 -12.03 -13.29 -5.50
C VAL A 173 -11.49 -13.80 -6.84
N ASP A 174 -10.26 -14.31 -6.90
CA ASP A 174 -9.69 -14.84 -8.15
C ASP A 174 -10.49 -16.04 -8.67
N THR A 175 -10.91 -16.94 -7.79
CA THR A 175 -11.77 -18.07 -8.15
C THR A 175 -13.13 -17.61 -8.69
N ASN A 176 -13.75 -16.60 -8.08
CA ASN A 176 -15.02 -16.06 -8.54
C ASN A 176 -14.87 -15.27 -9.85
N ARG A 177 -13.75 -14.58 -10.04
CA ARG A 177 -13.37 -13.95 -11.32
C ARG A 177 -13.26 -15.00 -12.43
N GLU A 178 -12.61 -16.13 -12.20
CA GLU A 178 -12.51 -17.22 -13.20
C GLU A 178 -13.88 -17.77 -13.58
N LYS A 179 -14.77 -17.97 -12.59
CA LYS A 179 -16.16 -18.36 -12.86
C LYS A 179 -16.88 -17.33 -13.71
N ALA A 180 -16.70 -16.03 -13.44
CA ALA A 180 -17.29 -14.96 -14.23
C ALA A 180 -16.77 -14.95 -15.68
N VAL A 181 -15.47 -15.17 -15.89
CA VAL A 181 -14.88 -15.31 -17.24
C VAL A 181 -15.48 -16.51 -17.97
N LEU A 182 -15.64 -17.66 -17.31
CA LEU A 182 -16.24 -18.85 -17.91
C LEU A 182 -17.72 -18.65 -18.24
N ALA A 183 -18.49 -17.98 -17.38
CA ALA A 183 -19.89 -17.63 -17.64
C ALA A 183 -20.00 -16.73 -18.88
N LEU A 184 -19.20 -15.66 -18.96
CA LEU A 184 -19.15 -14.79 -20.14
C LEU A 184 -18.71 -15.52 -21.41
N ALA A 185 -17.81 -16.50 -21.31
CA ALA A 185 -17.39 -17.32 -22.44
C ALA A 185 -18.50 -18.27 -22.93
N GLN A 186 -19.32 -18.80 -22.01
CA GLN A 186 -20.45 -19.67 -22.33
C GLN A 186 -21.61 -18.89 -22.94
N GLU A 187 -21.89 -17.69 -22.44
CA GLU A 187 -22.84 -16.74 -23.03
C GLU A 187 -22.31 -16.19 -24.37
N GLY A 188 -20.98 -16.07 -24.49
CA GLY A 188 -20.22 -15.48 -25.60
C GLY A 188 -19.89 -16.39 -26.78
N ASN A 189 -20.58 -17.51 -26.99
CA ASN A 189 -20.61 -18.14 -28.33
C ASN A 189 -21.29 -17.24 -29.39
N ILE A 190 -21.65 -16.00 -29.02
CA ILE A 190 -21.95 -14.89 -29.90
C ILE A 190 -21.18 -13.65 -29.39
N LEU A 191 -20.14 -13.24 -30.14
CA LEU A 191 -19.48 -11.91 -30.17
C LEU A 191 -18.35 -11.60 -29.16
N ALA A 192 -17.15 -12.06 -29.52
CA ALA A 192 -15.93 -11.28 -29.33
C ALA A 192 -15.93 -10.03 -30.25
N LYS A 193 -16.47 -8.90 -29.79
CA LYS A 193 -16.07 -7.57 -30.31
C LYS A 193 -16.06 -6.54 -29.19
N PRO A 194 -15.03 -5.67 -29.12
CA PRO A 194 -15.08 -4.48 -28.29
C PRO A 194 -16.24 -3.60 -28.76
N SER A 195 -17.05 -3.12 -27.83
CA SER A 195 -18.17 -2.21 -28.11
C SER A 195 -17.65 -0.92 -28.77
N LYS A 196 -17.63 -0.88 -30.10
CA LYS A 196 -17.56 0.34 -30.91
C LYS A 196 -18.98 0.81 -31.21
N LYS A 197 -19.74 1.23 -30.20
CA LYS A 197 -21.00 1.98 -30.41
C LYS A 197 -21.21 3.04 -29.33
N SER A 198 -20.59 4.20 -29.51
CA SER A 198 -21.09 5.48 -28.97
C SER A 198 -21.01 6.58 -30.03
N GLY A 199 -21.50 6.27 -31.24
CA GLY A 199 -21.82 7.24 -32.27
C GLY A 199 -23.33 7.44 -32.38
N LYS A 200 -24.00 7.88 -31.30
CA LYS A 200 -25.39 8.35 -31.40
C LYS A 200 -25.59 9.58 -30.52
N LYS A 201 -25.47 10.75 -31.16
CA LYS A 201 -25.99 12.02 -30.65
C LYS A 201 -27.48 11.86 -30.39
N LEU A 202 -27.88 11.69 -29.13
CA LEU A 202 -29.19 12.07 -28.64
C LEU A 202 -28.96 13.06 -27.52
N GLY A 203 -29.51 14.27 -27.68
CA GLY A 203 -29.44 15.34 -26.70
C GLY A 203 -30.19 15.00 -25.41
N LYS A 204 -29.54 14.25 -24.52
CA LYS A 204 -29.85 14.28 -23.10
C LYS A 204 -28.85 15.22 -22.44
N LYS A 205 -29.37 16.10 -21.58
CA LYS A 205 -28.57 16.92 -20.65
C LYS A 205 -27.51 16.03 -19.98
N PRO A 206 -26.30 16.52 -19.66
CA PRO A 206 -25.37 15.76 -18.86
C PRO A 206 -26.06 15.46 -17.53
N GLU A 207 -26.48 14.21 -17.33
CA GLU A 207 -26.83 13.73 -16.00
C GLU A 207 -25.56 13.87 -15.18
N LEU A 208 -25.63 14.61 -14.07
CA LEU A 208 -24.50 14.89 -13.18
C LEU A 208 -23.89 13.64 -12.52
N PHE A 209 -24.31 12.44 -12.90
CA PHE A 209 -24.07 11.18 -12.21
C PHE A 209 -23.80 10.05 -13.22
N SER A 210 -22.58 9.99 -13.76
CA SER A 210 -22.11 8.81 -14.50
C SER A 210 -21.45 7.83 -13.52
N SER A 211 -22.15 6.75 -13.19
CA SER A 211 -21.54 5.58 -12.54
C SER A 211 -20.39 5.06 -13.39
N ARG A 212 -19.26 4.74 -12.76
CA ARG A 212 -18.13 4.08 -13.47
C ARG A 212 -18.50 2.68 -13.92
N PHE A 213 -19.37 2.06 -13.14
CA PHE A 213 -19.87 0.73 -13.34
C PHE A 213 -20.99 0.73 -14.36
N SER A 214 -20.85 -0.11 -15.38
CA SER A 214 -21.90 -0.39 -16.35
C SER A 214 -23.08 -1.10 -15.66
N GLU A 215 -24.28 -1.02 -16.23
CA GLU A 215 -25.38 -1.87 -15.74
C GLU A 215 -25.22 -3.34 -16.17
N GLU A 216 -24.36 -3.60 -17.17
CA GLU A 216 -24.12 -4.91 -17.78
C GLU A 216 -23.08 -5.75 -17.03
N GLY A 217 -22.43 -5.19 -16.00
CA GLY A 217 -21.40 -5.86 -15.21
C GLY A 217 -19.98 -5.69 -15.76
N LEU A 218 -19.08 -6.56 -15.28
CA LEU A 218 -17.66 -6.55 -15.64
C LEU A 218 -17.42 -7.21 -17.00
N SER A 219 -16.78 -6.49 -17.92
CA SER A 219 -16.30 -7.01 -19.20
C SER A 219 -15.06 -7.90 -19.03
N LEU A 220 -14.75 -8.69 -20.07
CA LEU A 220 -13.53 -9.52 -20.10
C LEU A 220 -12.24 -8.72 -19.89
N TYR A 221 -12.18 -7.48 -20.40
CA TYR A 221 -11.05 -6.59 -20.20
C TYR A 221 -10.92 -6.16 -18.74
N GLU A 222 -12.04 -5.78 -18.11
CA GLU A 222 -12.08 -5.41 -16.69
C GLU A 222 -11.72 -6.60 -15.79
N LEU A 223 -12.16 -7.82 -16.15
CA LEU A 223 -11.79 -9.04 -15.44
C LEU A 223 -10.29 -9.37 -15.59
N GLU A 224 -9.67 -9.16 -16.74
CA GLU A 224 -8.22 -9.34 -16.90
C GLU A 224 -7.42 -8.26 -16.15
N SER A 225 -7.91 -7.02 -16.14
CA SER A 225 -7.34 -5.95 -15.31
C SER A 225 -7.40 -6.31 -13.82
N LEU A 226 -8.55 -6.82 -13.36
CA LEU A 226 -8.72 -7.31 -11.99
C LEU A 226 -7.78 -8.48 -11.67
N LYS A 227 -7.53 -9.41 -12.60
CA LYS A 227 -6.56 -10.50 -12.42
C LYS A 227 -5.16 -9.96 -12.16
N ASN A 228 -4.68 -9.01 -12.96
CA ASN A 228 -3.36 -8.41 -12.75
C ASN A 228 -3.28 -7.71 -11.39
N GLN A 229 -4.34 -6.98 -11.03
CA GLN A 229 -4.42 -6.33 -9.74
C GLN A 229 -4.44 -7.33 -8.57
N LEU A 230 -5.14 -8.45 -8.71
CA LEU A 230 -5.16 -9.56 -7.73
C LEU A 230 -3.79 -10.19 -7.55
N GLN A 231 -3.08 -10.49 -8.65
CA GLN A 231 -1.72 -11.04 -8.56
C GLN A 231 -0.78 -10.09 -7.82
N PHE A 232 -0.90 -8.78 -8.06
CA PHE A 232 -0.11 -7.78 -7.36
C PHE A 232 -0.46 -7.69 -5.87
N GLN A 233 -1.74 -7.71 -5.51
CA GLN A 233 -2.14 -7.70 -4.10
C GLN A 233 -1.75 -9.00 -3.38
N LEU A 234 -1.85 -10.16 -4.04
CA LEU A 234 -1.38 -11.43 -3.50
C LEU A 234 0.13 -11.43 -3.26
N LEU A 235 0.91 -10.86 -4.19
CA LEU A 235 2.34 -10.66 -4.02
C LEU A 235 2.64 -9.88 -2.72
N LEU A 236 1.96 -8.75 -2.51
CA LEU A 236 2.15 -7.92 -1.32
C LEU A 236 1.69 -8.64 -0.04
N ALA A 237 0.59 -9.39 -0.11
CA ALA A 237 0.05 -10.13 1.02
C ALA A 237 0.98 -11.28 1.45
N TYR A 238 1.58 -12.00 0.50
CA TYR A 238 2.56 -13.05 0.79
C TYR A 238 3.88 -12.47 1.33
N GLN A 239 4.36 -11.33 0.81
CA GLN A 239 5.49 -10.63 1.41
C GLN A 239 5.20 -10.23 2.86
N LEU A 240 4.04 -9.65 3.12
CA LEU A 240 3.65 -9.27 4.47
C LEU A 240 3.58 -10.49 5.38
N GLN A 241 2.96 -11.58 4.93
CA GLN A 241 2.92 -12.83 5.69
C GLN A 241 4.33 -13.32 6.04
N ALA A 242 5.27 -13.25 5.09
CA ALA A 242 6.66 -13.60 5.32
C ALA A 242 7.31 -12.78 6.45
N MET A 243 7.00 -11.48 6.54
CA MET A 243 7.51 -10.59 7.58
C MET A 243 6.95 -10.90 8.99
N THR A 244 5.82 -11.60 9.09
CA THR A 244 5.26 -12.04 10.37
C THR A 244 5.91 -13.31 10.93
N TYR A 245 6.78 -13.97 10.15
CA TYR A 245 7.52 -15.15 10.57
C TYR A 245 8.99 -14.81 10.90
N PRO A 246 9.66 -15.63 11.75
CA PRO A 246 11.08 -15.48 12.01
C PRO A 246 11.92 -15.52 10.73
N GLU A 247 13.03 -14.78 10.71
CA GLU A 247 13.85 -14.57 9.51
C GLU A 247 14.33 -15.85 8.83
N ASP A 248 14.70 -16.85 9.63
CA ASP A 248 15.28 -18.10 9.16
C ASP A 248 14.26 -19.25 9.11
N SER A 249 12.97 -18.94 9.20
CA SER A 249 11.90 -19.95 9.17
C SER A 249 11.60 -20.43 7.74
N LEU A 250 11.22 -21.71 7.62
CA LEU A 250 10.77 -22.28 6.34
C LEU A 250 9.48 -21.62 5.85
N ASP A 251 8.61 -21.21 6.78
CA ASP A 251 7.35 -20.53 6.45
C ASP A 251 7.62 -19.17 5.78
N ARG A 252 8.56 -18.37 6.31
CA ARG A 252 9.00 -17.12 5.68
C ARG A 252 9.49 -17.37 4.25
N MET A 253 10.36 -18.36 4.06
CA MET A 253 10.87 -18.71 2.72
C MET A 253 9.77 -19.17 1.77
N THR A 254 8.78 -19.89 2.27
CA THR A 254 7.64 -20.38 1.48
C THR A 254 6.77 -19.21 1.03
N SER A 255 6.40 -18.31 1.93
CA SER A 255 5.65 -17.10 1.60
C SER A 255 6.40 -16.21 0.61
N LEU A 256 7.73 -16.04 0.73
CA LEU A 256 8.52 -15.24 -0.24
C LEU A 256 8.59 -15.90 -1.63
N LYS A 257 8.62 -17.23 -1.71
CA LYS A 257 8.57 -17.96 -2.99
C LYS A 257 7.22 -17.80 -3.68
N GLU A 258 6.13 -17.88 -2.91
CA GLU A 258 4.79 -17.59 -3.42
C GLU A 258 4.70 -16.15 -3.96
N ALA A 259 5.20 -15.17 -3.20
CA ALA A 259 5.24 -13.77 -3.65
C ALA A 259 6.01 -13.60 -4.98
N GLN A 260 7.18 -14.23 -5.12
CA GLN A 260 7.95 -14.22 -6.37
C GLN A 260 7.22 -14.86 -7.54
N SER A 261 6.50 -15.96 -7.32
CA SER A 261 5.67 -16.59 -8.36
C SER A 261 4.61 -15.61 -8.89
N ARG A 262 3.95 -14.87 -8.00
CA ARG A 262 2.99 -13.82 -8.37
C ARG A 262 3.66 -12.68 -9.14
N ALA A 263 4.86 -12.26 -8.72
CA ALA A 263 5.66 -11.26 -9.44
C ALA A 263 5.94 -11.71 -10.87
N GLY A 264 6.34 -12.98 -11.03
CA GLY A 264 6.62 -13.63 -12.31
C GLY A 264 5.45 -13.55 -13.29
N ASN A 265 4.21 -13.69 -12.81
CA ASN A 265 3.02 -13.60 -13.65
C ASN A 265 2.77 -12.16 -14.17
N LEU A 266 3.21 -11.14 -13.43
CA LEU A 266 3.06 -9.73 -13.79
C LEU A 266 4.11 -9.25 -14.80
N THR A 267 5.12 -10.07 -15.07
CA THR A 267 6.21 -9.74 -16.01
C THR A 267 5.78 -9.70 -17.48
N ILE A 268 4.62 -10.28 -17.77
CA ILE A 268 4.02 -10.34 -19.10
C ILE A 268 3.37 -8.98 -19.46
N ILE A 269 3.08 -8.15 -18.46
CA ILE A 269 2.51 -6.82 -18.65
C ILE A 269 3.53 -5.92 -19.39
N PRO A 270 3.11 -5.10 -20.37
CA PRO A 270 4.01 -4.18 -21.05
C PRO A 270 4.75 -3.25 -20.08
N SER A 271 6.03 -2.99 -20.35
CA SER A 271 6.88 -2.10 -19.54
C SER A 271 6.43 -0.63 -19.53
N GLY A 272 5.47 -0.24 -20.36
CA GLY A 272 4.80 1.06 -20.28
C GLY A 272 3.77 1.16 -19.15
N SER A 273 3.38 0.04 -18.51
CA SER A 273 2.44 0.04 -17.39
C SER A 273 3.15 0.32 -16.07
N GLU A 274 2.56 1.17 -15.23
CA GLU A 274 3.04 1.40 -13.86
C GLU A 274 3.06 0.11 -13.03
N LEU A 275 2.10 -0.78 -13.24
CA LEU A 275 2.00 -2.05 -12.51
C LEU A 275 3.21 -2.97 -12.79
N TYR A 276 3.77 -2.91 -14.00
CA TYR A 276 5.00 -3.64 -14.34
C TYR A 276 6.15 -3.21 -13.42
N TRP A 277 6.40 -1.90 -13.30
CA TRP A 277 7.49 -1.38 -12.49
C TRP A 277 7.29 -1.65 -11.01
N LYS A 278 6.06 -1.51 -10.51
CA LYS A 278 5.69 -1.87 -9.13
C LYS A 278 5.99 -3.34 -8.85
N ALA A 279 5.52 -4.24 -9.71
CA ALA A 279 5.73 -5.68 -9.53
C ALA A 279 7.22 -6.05 -9.55
N ARG A 280 8.03 -5.40 -10.41
CA ARG A 280 9.48 -5.60 -10.45
C ARG A 280 10.18 -5.12 -9.20
N LEU A 281 9.82 -3.96 -8.67
CA LEU A 281 10.39 -3.47 -7.42
C LEU A 281 10.06 -4.39 -6.23
N GLU A 282 8.85 -4.93 -6.21
CA GLU A 282 8.46 -5.89 -5.17
C GLU A 282 9.16 -7.26 -5.32
N GLU A 283 9.41 -7.71 -6.54
CA GLU A 283 10.26 -8.89 -6.80
C GLU A 283 11.66 -8.71 -6.20
N ILE A 284 12.24 -7.53 -6.37
CA ILE A 284 13.56 -7.15 -5.80
C ILE A 284 13.52 -7.18 -4.27
N ARG A 285 12.48 -6.61 -3.67
CA ARG A 285 12.25 -6.67 -2.22
C ARG A 285 12.18 -8.10 -1.71
N CYS A 286 11.48 -8.99 -2.42
CA CYS A 286 11.45 -10.42 -2.09
C CYS A 286 12.85 -11.04 -2.10
N LEU A 287 13.66 -10.77 -3.13
CA LEU A 287 15.03 -11.28 -3.23
C LEU A 287 15.90 -10.81 -2.04
N ARG A 288 15.79 -9.53 -1.67
CA ARG A 288 16.52 -8.99 -0.51
C ARG A 288 16.08 -9.67 0.78
N LEU A 289 14.77 -9.84 0.97
CA LEU A 289 14.21 -10.50 2.16
C LEU A 289 14.58 -11.99 2.27
N GLN A 290 14.89 -12.64 1.14
CA GLN A 290 15.47 -13.98 1.05
C GLN A 290 16.99 -14.01 1.27
N LYS A 291 17.62 -12.86 1.51
CA LYS A 291 19.08 -12.68 1.63
C LYS A 291 19.84 -13.01 0.32
N ASN A 292 19.17 -12.96 -0.83
CA ASN A 292 19.79 -13.13 -2.14
C ASN A 292 20.29 -11.78 -2.69
N PHE A 293 21.27 -11.20 -2.01
CA PHE A 293 21.74 -9.84 -2.25
C PHE A 293 22.36 -9.64 -3.64
N GLU A 294 23.05 -10.66 -4.16
CA GLU A 294 23.67 -10.62 -5.48
C GLU A 294 22.62 -10.43 -6.59
N ASP A 295 21.54 -11.23 -6.56
CA ASP A 295 20.46 -11.09 -7.54
C ASP A 295 19.64 -9.80 -7.30
N THR A 296 19.48 -9.35 -6.05
CA THR A 296 18.86 -8.05 -5.75
C THR A 296 19.62 -6.92 -6.44
N GLY A 297 20.94 -6.85 -6.28
CA GLY A 297 21.79 -5.82 -6.89
C GLY A 297 21.70 -5.84 -8.41
N LYS A 298 21.92 -7.01 -9.03
CA LYS A 298 21.79 -7.19 -10.49
C LYS A 298 20.44 -6.72 -11.03
N ARG A 299 19.37 -6.94 -10.28
CA ARG A 299 18.01 -6.57 -10.72
C ARG A 299 17.74 -5.07 -10.56
N LEU A 300 18.27 -4.43 -9.53
CA LEU A 300 18.24 -2.98 -9.36
C LEU A 300 19.01 -2.28 -10.48
N ASP A 301 20.22 -2.76 -10.79
CA ASP A 301 21.06 -2.22 -11.87
C ASP A 301 20.35 -2.39 -13.22
N PHE A 302 19.77 -3.57 -13.49
CA PHE A 302 18.98 -3.79 -14.70
C PHE A 302 17.80 -2.82 -14.82
N LEU A 303 17.07 -2.55 -13.74
CA LEU A 303 15.98 -1.58 -13.79
C LEU A 303 16.51 -0.17 -14.06
N ALA A 304 17.59 0.24 -13.38
CA ALA A 304 18.23 1.54 -13.59
C ALA A 304 18.66 1.73 -15.06
N ASP A 305 19.31 0.72 -15.64
CA ASP A 305 19.69 0.70 -17.05
C ASP A 305 18.48 0.84 -17.98
N GLN A 306 17.34 0.18 -17.67
CA GLN A 306 16.13 0.35 -18.46
C GLN A 306 15.56 1.77 -18.37
N ILE A 307 15.66 2.44 -17.23
CA ILE A 307 15.21 3.84 -17.08
C ILE A 307 16.03 4.74 -18.00
N GLU A 308 17.35 4.59 -17.98
CA GLU A 308 18.27 5.45 -18.72
C GLU A 308 18.19 5.21 -20.24
N ASN A 309 18.09 3.95 -20.66
CA ASN A 309 18.22 3.58 -22.08
C ASN A 309 16.90 3.56 -22.85
N THR A 310 15.75 3.40 -22.19
CA THR A 310 14.48 3.09 -22.90
C THR A 310 13.59 4.32 -23.13
N ASN A 311 13.96 5.51 -22.64
CA ASN A 311 13.14 6.73 -22.67
C ASN A 311 11.69 6.50 -22.17
N VAL A 312 11.51 5.51 -21.29
CA VAL A 312 10.23 5.19 -20.67
C VAL A 312 10.05 6.15 -19.50
N LEU A 313 8.94 6.89 -19.50
CA LEU A 313 8.58 7.76 -18.39
C LEU A 313 8.13 6.91 -17.21
N ILE A 314 8.97 6.84 -16.18
CA ILE A 314 8.65 6.18 -14.91
C ILE A 314 8.22 7.25 -13.91
N PRO A 315 7.13 7.02 -13.14
CA PRO A 315 6.72 7.92 -12.06
C PRO A 315 7.88 8.25 -11.12
N GLU A 316 8.00 9.53 -10.72
CA GLU A 316 9.07 9.98 -9.81
C GLU A 316 9.03 9.18 -8.50
N GLU A 317 7.83 8.84 -8.00
CA GLU A 317 7.67 8.05 -6.78
C GLU A 317 8.37 6.69 -6.86
N LEU A 318 8.24 5.99 -7.99
CA LEU A 318 8.88 4.69 -8.17
C LEU A 318 10.39 4.79 -8.22
N ARG A 319 10.94 5.85 -8.81
CA ARG A 319 12.38 6.11 -8.78
C ARG A 319 12.88 6.31 -7.35
N LEU A 320 12.15 7.09 -6.54
CA LEU A 320 12.49 7.31 -5.13
C LEU A 320 12.41 6.01 -4.32
N GLU A 321 11.42 5.16 -4.58
CA GLU A 321 11.30 3.86 -3.94
C GLU A 321 12.43 2.88 -4.34
N MET A 322 12.94 2.96 -5.56
CA MET A 322 14.12 2.18 -5.98
C MET A 322 15.37 2.60 -5.21
N ILE A 323 15.59 3.91 -5.03
CA ILE A 323 16.70 4.43 -4.21
C ILE A 323 16.55 3.94 -2.76
N ALA A 324 15.34 3.98 -2.21
CA ALA A 324 15.06 3.46 -0.87
C ALA A 324 15.46 1.98 -0.75
N GLU A 325 15.17 1.18 -1.78
CA GLU A 325 15.51 -0.23 -1.81
C GLU A 325 17.03 -0.48 -1.98
N GLN A 326 17.74 0.34 -2.75
CA GLN A 326 19.21 0.29 -2.83
C GLN A 326 19.87 0.58 -1.48
N ILE A 327 19.38 1.58 -0.73
CA ILE A 327 19.84 1.87 0.63
C ILE A 327 19.62 0.64 1.53
N ARG A 328 18.44 0.01 1.46
CA ARG A 328 18.12 -1.17 2.26
C ARG A 328 18.90 -2.41 1.89
N LEU A 329 19.29 -2.58 0.63
CA LEU A 329 20.20 -3.63 0.19
C LEU A 329 21.54 -3.51 0.94
N HIS A 330 22.16 -2.33 0.90
CA HIS A 330 23.44 -2.13 1.59
C HIS A 330 23.33 -2.17 3.11
N LEU A 331 22.20 -1.74 3.69
CA LEU A 331 21.91 -1.96 5.11
C LEU A 331 21.88 -3.46 5.45
N ALA A 332 21.23 -4.28 4.62
CA ALA A 332 21.16 -5.73 4.82
C ALA A 332 22.53 -6.41 4.66
N GLU A 333 23.38 -5.90 3.77
CA GLU A 333 24.78 -6.33 3.59
C GLU A 333 25.72 -5.82 4.68
N LYS A 334 25.25 -4.91 5.55
CA LYS A 334 26.04 -4.16 6.55
C LYS A 334 27.13 -3.27 5.95
N ASP A 335 26.97 -2.85 4.69
CA ASP A 335 27.85 -1.91 3.99
C ASP A 335 27.31 -0.48 4.14
N LEU A 336 27.46 0.07 5.36
CA LEU A 336 26.88 1.36 5.70
C LEU A 336 27.56 2.54 4.97
N GLU A 337 28.79 2.36 4.49
CA GLU A 337 29.51 3.35 3.69
C GLU A 337 28.90 3.53 2.31
N LYS A 338 28.62 2.42 1.60
CA LYS A 338 27.93 2.50 0.29
C LYS A 338 26.53 3.09 0.42
N ALA A 339 25.78 2.71 1.46
CA ALA A 339 24.47 3.30 1.73
C ALA A 339 24.55 4.83 1.91
N LEU A 340 25.57 5.33 2.62
CA LEU A 340 25.81 6.78 2.76
C LEU A 340 26.23 7.44 1.43
N GLN A 341 26.97 6.74 0.57
CA GLN A 341 27.36 7.27 -0.73
C GLN A 341 26.15 7.52 -1.63
N ILE A 342 25.16 6.61 -1.64
CA ILE A 342 23.90 6.79 -2.37
C ILE A 342 23.21 8.08 -1.93
N ILE A 343 23.11 8.29 -0.61
CA ILE A 343 22.53 9.53 -0.09
C ILE A 343 23.33 10.72 -0.60
N LYS A 344 24.66 10.73 -0.49
CA LYS A 344 25.50 11.86 -0.90
C LYS A 344 25.41 12.19 -2.39
N SER A 345 25.36 11.19 -3.27
CA SER A 345 25.23 11.41 -4.72
C SER A 345 23.87 11.98 -5.09
N GLU A 346 22.81 11.56 -4.39
CA GLU A 346 21.42 11.96 -4.69
C GLU A 346 20.96 13.21 -3.90
N PHE A 347 21.57 13.54 -2.75
CA PHE A 347 21.20 14.68 -1.88
C PHE A 347 21.53 16.07 -2.44
N HIS A 348 22.14 16.16 -3.62
CA HIS A 348 22.21 17.45 -4.32
C HIS A 348 20.81 18.02 -4.62
N VAL A 349 19.76 17.18 -4.52
CA VAL A 349 18.34 17.53 -4.55
C VAL A 349 17.75 17.34 -3.16
N ASN A 350 16.95 18.27 -2.64
CA ASN A 350 16.28 18.14 -1.34
C ASN A 350 15.23 16.99 -1.40
N LEU A 351 15.63 15.77 -1.04
CA LEU A 351 14.81 14.55 -1.15
C LEU A 351 13.84 14.34 0.02
N LEU A 352 14.10 14.97 1.18
CA LEU A 352 13.31 14.76 2.40
C LEU A 352 11.87 15.27 2.28
N GLY A 353 10.92 14.37 2.54
CA GLY A 353 9.48 14.63 2.48
C GLY A 353 8.89 14.52 1.08
N LYS A 354 9.66 14.04 0.09
CA LYS A 354 9.13 13.74 -1.24
C LYS A 354 8.44 12.37 -1.30
N ASN A 355 8.97 11.40 -0.58
CA ASN A 355 8.48 10.03 -0.59
C ASN A 355 8.77 9.39 0.78
N GLY A 356 7.72 8.95 1.47
CA GLY A 356 7.87 8.43 2.82
C GLY A 356 8.65 7.10 2.90
N GLU A 357 8.72 6.32 1.82
CA GLU A 357 9.50 5.08 1.81
C GLU A 357 11.00 5.37 1.80
N LEU A 358 11.41 6.35 0.97
CA LEU A 358 12.77 6.87 0.96
C LEU A 358 13.11 7.55 2.29
N ASP A 359 12.21 8.39 2.81
CA ASP A 359 12.44 9.06 4.10
C ASP A 359 12.67 8.04 5.23
N CYS A 360 11.89 6.95 5.26
CA CYS A 360 12.10 5.86 6.22
C CYS A 360 13.40 5.09 5.97
N ALA A 361 13.77 4.81 4.72
CA ALA A 361 15.05 4.13 4.42
C ALA A 361 16.26 4.98 4.84
N ILE A 362 16.17 6.30 4.67
CA ILE A 362 17.16 7.24 5.17
C ILE A 362 17.20 7.18 6.71
N LEU A 363 16.05 7.25 7.39
CA LEU A 363 15.98 7.13 8.85
C LEU A 363 16.62 5.81 9.35
N GLU A 364 16.31 4.68 8.72
CA GLU A 364 16.90 3.36 9.00
C GLU A 364 18.44 3.40 8.89
N LEU A 365 18.99 4.05 7.86
CA LEU A 365 20.44 4.21 7.72
C LEU A 365 21.05 5.08 8.82
N TRP A 366 20.43 6.19 9.17
CA TRP A 366 20.93 7.08 10.21
C TRP A 366 20.90 6.40 11.59
N LEU A 367 19.87 5.61 11.88
CA LEU A 367 19.81 4.77 13.08
C LEU A 367 20.92 3.71 13.11
N ALA A 368 21.18 3.04 11.98
CA ALA A 368 22.25 2.05 11.88
C ALA A 368 23.65 2.67 12.09
N GLN A 369 23.89 3.85 11.52
CA GLN A 369 25.11 4.62 11.71
C GLN A 369 25.29 5.08 13.16
N TRP A 370 24.20 5.51 13.80
CA TRP A 370 24.23 5.89 15.21
C TRP A 370 24.57 4.69 16.12
N ASP A 371 23.94 3.53 15.88
CA ASP A 371 24.25 2.30 16.63
C ASP A 371 25.71 1.84 16.44
N GLU A 372 26.25 1.93 15.22
CA GLU A 372 27.66 1.64 14.95
C GLU A 372 28.60 2.61 15.70
N ALA A 373 28.33 3.91 15.65
CA ALA A 373 29.13 4.92 16.35
C ALA A 373 29.09 4.71 17.88
N MET A 374 27.92 4.36 18.43
CA MET A 374 27.76 4.03 19.85
C MET A 374 28.60 2.81 20.25
N LYS A 375 28.62 1.76 19.41
CA LYS A 375 29.45 0.56 19.63
C LYS A 375 30.95 0.88 19.59
N LYS A 376 31.39 1.69 18.62
CA LYS A 376 32.80 2.14 18.54
C LYS A 376 33.22 2.94 19.78
N ASN A 377 32.37 3.87 20.21
CA ASN A 377 32.60 4.66 21.42
C ASN A 377 32.68 3.79 22.68
N ALA A 378 31.78 2.81 22.82
CA ALA A 378 31.83 1.83 23.92
C ALA A 378 33.12 0.98 23.92
N ASN A 379 33.71 0.75 22.75
CA ASN A 379 34.96 0.00 22.58
C ASN A 379 36.22 0.87 22.75
N GLY A 380 36.10 2.14 23.12
CA GLY A 380 37.21 3.04 23.41
C GLY A 380 37.72 3.88 22.23
N GLU A 381 37.12 3.75 21.05
CA GLU A 381 37.32 4.67 19.93
C GLU A 381 36.53 5.95 20.25
N LYS A 382 37.20 7.00 20.72
CA LYS A 382 36.55 8.26 21.17
C LYS A 382 35.81 8.98 20.03
N ASN A 383 34.60 8.51 19.70
CA ASN A 383 33.77 8.98 18.59
C ASN A 383 32.53 9.75 19.07
N GLU A 384 32.63 10.49 20.18
CA GLU A 384 31.51 11.26 20.75
C GLU A 384 30.89 12.26 19.74
N GLU A 385 31.70 12.83 18.85
CA GLU A 385 31.24 13.74 17.82
C GLU A 385 30.38 13.03 16.75
N GLU A 386 30.77 11.83 16.33
CA GLU A 386 29.99 11.04 15.37
C GLU A 386 28.68 10.55 15.98
N VAL A 387 28.72 10.11 17.24
CA VAL A 387 27.52 9.72 17.99
C VAL A 387 26.52 10.88 18.03
N ARG A 388 26.98 12.09 18.41
CA ARG A 388 26.12 13.27 18.46
C ARG A 388 25.58 13.63 17.07
N LYS A 389 26.44 13.62 16.05
CA LYS A 389 26.06 13.93 14.66
C LYS A 389 24.93 13.02 14.17
N PHE A 390 25.05 11.71 14.34
CA PHE A 390 24.03 10.77 13.87
C PHE A 390 22.75 10.83 14.71
N GLN A 391 22.87 11.09 16.01
CA GLN A 391 21.71 11.33 16.88
C GLN A 391 20.92 12.59 16.44
N GLU A 392 21.60 13.71 16.23
CA GLU A 392 20.99 14.97 15.79
C GLU A 392 20.32 14.81 14.41
N GLY A 393 21.02 14.20 13.45
CA GLY A 393 20.45 13.97 12.12
C GLY A 393 19.25 13.02 12.12
N THR A 394 19.24 12.00 12.98
CA THR A 394 18.06 11.13 13.18
C THR A 394 16.83 11.95 13.63
N ILE A 395 17.01 12.86 14.58
CA ILE A 395 15.95 13.74 15.07
C ILE A 395 15.47 14.69 13.96
N GLU A 396 16.40 15.25 13.17
CA GLU A 396 16.06 16.14 12.05
C GLU A 396 15.21 15.42 10.99
N ILE A 397 15.59 14.20 10.61
CA ILE A 397 14.84 13.38 9.66
C ILE A 397 13.45 13.06 10.19
N LEU A 398 13.34 12.64 11.46
CA LEU A 398 12.06 12.34 12.09
C LEU A 398 11.12 13.57 12.10
N ASN A 399 11.67 14.75 12.38
CA ASN A 399 10.91 16.00 12.35
C ASN A 399 10.48 16.38 10.93
N ALA A 400 11.33 16.13 9.92
CA ALA A 400 10.97 16.34 8.52
C ALA A 400 9.82 15.42 8.08
N ILE A 401 9.84 14.14 8.50
CA ILE A 401 8.76 13.17 8.25
C ILE A 401 7.47 13.65 8.92
N ARG A 402 7.52 14.08 10.18
CA ARG A 402 6.36 14.62 10.91
C ARG A 402 5.72 15.82 10.22
N ALA A 403 6.52 16.68 9.60
CA ALA A 403 6.05 17.90 8.97
C ALA A 403 5.40 17.66 7.60
N LYS A 404 5.91 16.68 6.83
CA LYS A 404 5.62 16.56 5.39
C LYS A 404 4.96 15.24 4.98
N SER A 405 5.07 14.20 5.80
CA SER A 405 4.61 12.87 5.43
C SER A 405 3.22 12.57 5.98
N SER A 406 2.58 11.56 5.41
CA SER A 406 1.25 11.14 5.84
C SER A 406 1.25 10.45 7.21
N PRO A 407 0.09 10.34 7.90
CA PRO A 407 0.00 9.75 9.23
C PRO A 407 0.61 8.35 9.34
N TRP A 408 0.52 7.54 8.29
CA TRP A 408 1.12 6.21 8.28
C TRP A 408 2.65 6.26 8.30
N TRP A 409 3.27 7.12 7.49
CA TRP A 409 4.72 7.29 7.45
C TRP A 409 5.27 7.89 8.75
N ILE A 410 4.55 8.85 9.32
CA ILE A 410 4.87 9.38 10.65
C ILE A 410 4.86 8.25 11.66
N ARG A 411 3.80 7.43 11.66
CA ARG A 411 3.70 6.33 12.60
C ARG A 411 4.81 5.30 12.42
N LYS A 412 5.15 4.95 11.17
CA LYS A 412 6.27 4.05 10.85
C LYS A 412 7.60 4.62 11.35
N ALA A 413 7.85 5.91 11.14
CA ALA A 413 9.07 6.57 11.58
C ALA A 413 9.18 6.74 13.10
N GLU A 414 8.06 6.93 13.82
CA GLU A 414 8.04 6.97 15.29
C GLU A 414 8.25 5.60 15.94
N ILE A 415 7.97 4.56 15.16
CA ILE A 415 8.11 3.18 15.58
C ILE A 415 9.57 2.72 15.43
N LEU A 416 10.26 3.12 14.36
CA LEU A 416 11.70 2.93 14.16
C LEU A 416 12.53 3.66 15.22
#